data_AF-X6G8Y3-F1
#
_entry.id   AF-X6G8Y3-F1
#
_cell.length_a   1.000
_cell.length_b   1.000
_cell.length_c   1.000
_cell.angle_alpha   90.00
_cell.angle_beta   90.00
_cell.angle_gamma   90.00
#
_symmetry.space_group_name_H-M   'P 1'
#
loop_
_entity.id
_entity.type
_entity.pdbx_description
1 polymer ?
#
loop_
_entity_poly.entity_id
_entity_poly.type
_entity_poly.pdbx_seq_one_letter_code
_entity_poly.pdbx_strand_id
1 'polypeptide(L)'
;MPNSHVTYSSKCYVTVCVGCDDMFQTSRRDQMTCTGACRVRAHRNGSMTRRKAVCAITKAEPVTLGWAMALSRLCPHLEPAMLAGELEFEDIMPDLNRAFVARVYEALRMTETAP
;
A
#
# COMPACT_ATOMS: atom_id res chain seq x y z
N MET A 1 23.51 -26.68 16.95
CA MET A 1 22.17 -26.07 16.78
C MET A 1 22.14 -25.43 15.41
N PRO A 2 21.25 -25.81 14.48
CA PRO A 2 21.22 -25.16 13.18
C PRO A 2 20.54 -23.80 13.33
N ASN A 3 21.33 -22.73 13.18
CA ASN A 3 20.82 -21.35 13.02
C ASN A 3 20.20 -21.22 11.63
N SER A 4 18.91 -21.43 11.52
CA SER A 4 18.14 -21.13 10.31
C SER A 4 17.14 -20.00 10.58
N HIS A 5 17.62 -18.81 10.89
CA HIS A 5 16.82 -17.58 10.71
C HIS A 5 17.02 -17.06 9.29
N VAL A 6 16.65 -17.88 8.30
CA VAL A 6 16.42 -17.37 6.95
C VAL A 6 15.04 -16.75 6.97
N THR A 7 14.95 -15.46 7.33
CA THR A 7 13.73 -14.68 7.08
C THR A 7 13.64 -14.43 5.58
N TYR A 8 13.09 -15.39 4.85
CA TYR A 8 12.46 -15.13 3.55
C TYR A 8 11.19 -14.29 3.79
N SER A 9 11.35 -13.06 4.27
CA SER A 9 10.29 -12.06 4.16
C SER A 9 10.51 -11.38 2.81
N SER A 10 9.93 -11.95 1.76
CA SER A 10 9.67 -11.21 0.52
C SER A 10 9.15 -9.84 0.93
N LYS A 11 9.85 -8.74 0.57
CA LYS A 11 9.38 -7.39 0.93
C LYS A 11 7.96 -7.25 0.42
N CYS A 12 7.00 -7.14 1.34
CA CYS A 12 5.58 -7.03 1.05
C CYS A 12 5.16 -5.61 1.42
N TYR A 13 4.56 -4.93 0.47
CA TYR A 13 4.17 -3.54 0.58
C TYR A 13 2.66 -3.43 0.52
N VAL A 14 2.06 -2.69 1.46
CA VAL A 14 0.65 -2.30 1.40
C VAL A 14 0.56 -1.01 0.60
N THR A 15 -0.23 -1.00 -0.47
CA THR A 15 -0.36 0.16 -1.35
C THR A 15 -1.81 0.32 -1.84
N VAL A 16 -2.15 1.51 -2.34
CA VAL A 16 -3.50 1.81 -2.87
C VAL A 16 -3.55 1.60 -4.38
N CYS A 17 -4.54 0.83 -4.85
CA CYS A 17 -4.75 0.56 -6.25
C CYS A 17 -5.25 1.80 -7.00
N VAL A 18 -4.58 2.17 -8.08
CA VAL A 18 -4.99 3.29 -8.93
C VAL A 18 -6.35 3.08 -9.61
N GLY A 19 -6.76 1.82 -9.83
CA GLY A 19 -7.96 1.48 -10.59
C GLY A 19 -9.25 1.38 -9.77
N CYS A 20 -9.20 0.78 -8.58
CA CYS A 20 -10.37 0.61 -7.71
C CYS A 20 -10.28 1.42 -6.41
N ASP A 21 -9.16 2.08 -6.14
CA ASP A 21 -8.89 2.84 -4.92
C ASP A 21 -8.86 2.00 -3.63
N ASP A 22 -8.88 0.67 -3.72
CA ASP A 22 -8.71 -0.24 -2.59
C ASP A 22 -7.23 -0.50 -2.27
N MET A 23 -6.97 -0.93 -1.03
CA MET A 23 -5.65 -1.34 -0.57
C MET A 23 -5.37 -2.79 -0.97
N PHE A 24 -4.13 -3.07 -1.35
CA PHE A 24 -3.66 -4.42 -1.65
C PHE A 24 -2.18 -4.59 -1.30
N GLN A 25 -1.77 -5.84 -1.12
CA GLN A 25 -0.38 -6.22 -0.89
C GLN A 25 0.33 -6.51 -2.21
N THR A 26 1.58 -6.05 -2.33
CA THR A 26 2.44 -6.28 -3.49
C THR A 26 3.87 -6.52 -3.05
N SER A 27 4.60 -7.38 -3.76
CA SER A 27 6.06 -7.49 -3.61
C SER A 27 6.84 -6.59 -4.58
N ARG A 28 6.12 -5.92 -5.47
CA ARG A 28 6.66 -5.11 -6.57
C ARG A 28 6.47 -3.62 -6.32
N ARG A 29 7.56 -2.85 -6.45
CA ARG A 29 7.55 -1.38 -6.35
C ARG A 29 6.99 -0.66 -7.58
N ASP A 30 6.79 -1.35 -8.69
CA ASP A 30 6.20 -0.79 -9.91
C ASP A 30 4.71 -1.15 -10.08
N GLN A 31 4.16 -1.98 -9.19
CA GLN A 31 2.78 -2.42 -9.29
C GLN A 31 1.83 -1.37 -8.72
N MET A 32 1.12 -0.68 -9.63
CA MET A 32 0.12 0.34 -9.29
C MET A 32 -1.32 -0.20 -9.15
N THR A 33 -1.55 -1.45 -9.53
CA THR A 33 -2.91 -2.03 -9.57
C THR A 33 -2.94 -3.44 -9.02
N CYS A 34 -3.99 -3.75 -8.26
CA CYS A 34 -4.19 -5.07 -7.66
C CYS A 34 -4.41 -6.17 -8.71
N THR A 35 -5.08 -5.86 -9.83
CA THR A 35 -5.38 -6.83 -10.89
C THR A 35 -5.23 -6.23 -12.29
N GLY A 36 -5.17 -7.10 -13.31
CA GLY A 36 -5.21 -6.69 -14.72
C GLY A 36 -6.50 -5.96 -15.09
N ALA A 37 -7.64 -6.34 -14.52
CA ALA A 37 -8.91 -5.65 -14.72
C ALA A 37 -8.86 -4.20 -14.20
N CYS A 38 -8.29 -4.01 -13.00
CA CYS A 38 -8.08 -2.67 -12.43
C CYS A 38 -7.09 -1.85 -13.26
N ARG A 39 -6.07 -2.47 -13.87
CA ARG A 39 -5.17 -1.80 -14.83
C ARG A 39 -5.93 -1.29 -16.05
N VAL A 40 -6.74 -2.13 -16.69
CA VAL A 40 -7.54 -1.71 -17.85
C VAL A 40 -8.50 -0.57 -17.47
N ARG A 41 -9.19 -0.70 -16.32
CA ARG A 41 -10.07 0.34 -15.78
C ARG A 41 -9.31 1.65 -15.57
N ALA A 42 -8.13 1.59 -14.96
CA ALA A 42 -7.30 2.76 -14.66
C ALA A 42 -6.82 3.49 -15.92
N HIS A 43 -6.53 2.76 -16.99
CA HIS A 43 -6.22 3.34 -18.29
C HIS A 43 -7.45 4.00 -18.91
N ARG A 44 -8.62 3.32 -18.89
CA ARG A 44 -9.87 3.83 -19.49
C ARG A 44 -10.37 5.12 -18.83
N ASN A 45 -10.30 5.21 -17.50
CA ASN A 45 -10.77 6.38 -16.75
C ASN A 45 -9.70 7.48 -16.55
N GLY A 46 -8.52 7.30 -17.14
CA GLY A 46 -7.39 8.24 -17.08
C GLY A 46 -6.68 8.35 -15.72
N SER A 47 -7.07 7.56 -14.71
CA SER A 47 -6.42 7.58 -13.39
C SER A 47 -4.95 7.15 -13.44
N MET A 48 -4.62 6.21 -14.33
CA MET A 48 -3.23 5.80 -14.57
C MET A 48 -2.39 6.97 -15.09
N THR A 49 -2.92 7.74 -16.05
CA THR A 49 -2.25 8.92 -16.60
C THR A 49 -2.05 9.98 -15.54
N ARG A 50 -3.08 10.27 -14.74
CA ARG A 50 -3.00 11.21 -13.61
C ARG A 50 -1.93 10.78 -12.60
N ARG A 51 -1.89 9.49 -12.22
CA ARG A 51 -0.88 8.97 -11.29
C ARG A 51 0.54 9.14 -11.84
N LYS A 52 0.75 8.79 -13.11
CA LYS A 52 2.06 8.96 -13.77
C LYS A 52 2.50 10.42 -13.83
N ALA A 53 1.58 11.35 -14.05
CA ALA A 53 1.88 12.78 -14.02
C ALA A 53 2.38 13.23 -12.64
N VAL A 54 1.74 12.77 -11.56
CA VAL A 54 2.20 13.06 -10.19
C VAL A 54 3.59 12.47 -9.94
N CYS A 55 3.86 11.23 -10.34
CA CYS A 55 5.20 10.63 -10.26
C CYS A 55 6.24 11.47 -11.03
N ALA A 56 5.90 11.97 -12.22
CA ALA A 56 6.81 12.76 -13.03
C ALA A 56 7.18 14.11 -12.38
N ILE A 57 6.22 14.73 -11.69
CA ILE A 57 6.39 16.00 -10.95
C ILE A 57 7.24 15.76 -9.70
N THR A 58 6.86 14.77 -8.90
CA THR A 58 7.47 14.50 -7.58
C THR A 58 8.77 13.71 -7.66
N LYS A 59 9.07 13.10 -8.81
CA LYS A 59 10.12 12.09 -8.99
C LYS A 59 9.96 10.86 -8.07
N ALA A 60 8.80 10.68 -7.45
CA ALA A 60 8.51 9.53 -6.61
C ALA A 60 8.23 8.28 -7.45
N GLU A 61 8.61 7.11 -6.92
CA GLU A 61 8.19 5.83 -7.49
C GLU A 61 6.67 5.69 -7.37
N PRO A 62 6.00 4.99 -8.31
CA PRO A 62 4.55 4.82 -8.25
C PRO A 62 4.04 4.20 -6.96
N VAL A 63 4.80 3.27 -6.37
CA VAL A 63 4.43 2.65 -5.10
C VAL A 63 4.49 3.65 -3.93
N THR A 64 5.43 4.60 -3.94
CA THR A 64 5.57 5.63 -2.90
C THR A 64 4.30 6.47 -2.79
N LEU A 65 3.69 6.84 -3.92
CA LEU A 65 2.41 7.53 -3.92
C LEU A 65 1.29 6.67 -3.31
N GLY A 66 1.29 5.38 -3.60
CA GLY A 66 0.32 4.47 -3.02
C GLY A 66 0.57 4.19 -1.52
N TRP A 67 1.83 4.26 -1.05
CA TRP A 67 2.18 4.22 0.37
C TRP A 67 1.72 5.47 1.10
N ALA A 68 1.95 6.65 0.54
CA ALA A 68 1.44 7.90 1.11
C ALA A 68 -0.09 7.88 1.28
N MET A 69 -0.80 7.31 0.31
CA MET A 69 -2.25 7.11 0.42
C MET A 69 -2.66 6.01 1.41
N ALA A 70 -1.86 4.97 1.57
CA ALA A 70 -2.11 3.95 2.59
C ALA A 70 -1.88 4.52 3.99
N LEU A 71 -0.82 5.32 4.17
CA LEU A 71 -0.47 6.05 5.38
C LEU A 71 -1.62 6.93 5.85
N SER A 72 -2.14 7.79 4.98
CA SER A 72 -3.24 8.70 5.34
C SER A 72 -4.55 7.97 5.70
N ARG A 73 -4.72 6.71 5.29
CA ARG A 73 -5.93 5.91 5.57
C ARG A 73 -5.79 4.98 6.77
N LEU A 74 -4.61 4.38 6.96
CA LEU A 74 -4.39 3.34 7.96
C LEU A 74 -3.67 3.86 9.20
N CYS A 75 -2.70 4.76 9.02
CA CYS A 75 -1.84 5.25 10.08
C CYS A 75 -1.66 6.78 10.03
N PRO A 76 -2.75 7.59 9.96
CA PRO A 76 -2.64 9.04 9.76
C PRO A 76 -1.85 9.75 10.88
N HIS A 77 -1.81 9.14 12.07
CA HIS A 77 -1.02 9.64 13.21
C HIS A 77 0.50 9.65 12.98
N LEU A 78 1.01 8.90 11.99
CA LEU A 78 2.43 8.86 11.62
C LEU A 78 2.80 9.90 10.55
N GLU A 79 1.81 10.52 9.90
CA GLU A 79 2.04 11.53 8.85
C GLU A 79 2.85 12.74 9.35
N PRO A 80 2.60 13.32 10.54
CA PRO A 80 3.40 14.44 11.04
C PRO A 80 4.89 14.11 11.20
N ALA A 81 5.22 12.92 11.71
CA ALA A 81 6.61 12.49 11.91
C ALA A 81 7.31 12.21 10.57
N MET A 82 6.60 11.65 9.59
CA MET A 82 7.09 11.50 8.21
C MET A 82 7.39 12.87 7.57
N LEU A 83 6.49 13.85 7.73
CA LEU A 83 6.67 15.20 7.18
C LEU A 83 7.80 15.97 7.89
N ALA A 84 8.03 15.71 9.17
CA ALA A 84 9.16 16.26 9.93
C ALA A 84 10.51 15.62 9.54
N GLY A 85 10.50 14.54 8.76
CA GLY A 85 11.70 13.78 8.40
C GLY A 85 12.25 12.91 9.53
N GLU A 86 11.44 12.64 10.56
CA GLU A 86 11.80 11.79 11.69
C GLU A 86 11.62 10.30 11.35
N LEU A 87 10.79 10.00 10.35
CA LEU A 87 10.50 8.66 9.86
C LEU A 87 10.62 8.61 8.33
N GLU A 88 11.08 7.49 7.81
CA GLU A 88 10.99 7.14 6.39
C GLU A 88 9.90 6.09 6.14
N PHE A 89 9.56 5.86 4.87
CA PHE A 89 8.53 4.88 4.51
C PHE A 89 8.86 3.48 5.02
N GLU A 90 10.13 3.10 4.99
CA GLU A 90 10.64 1.82 5.49
C GLU A 90 10.35 1.62 6.99
N ASP A 91 10.39 2.67 7.80
CA ASP A 91 10.14 2.60 9.25
C ASP A 91 8.67 2.32 9.57
N ILE A 92 7.76 2.83 8.73
CA ILE A 92 6.30 2.73 8.93
C ILE A 92 5.67 1.51 8.25
N MET A 93 6.41 0.78 7.40
CA MET A 93 5.90 -0.42 6.72
C MET A 93 5.32 -1.47 7.68
N PRO A 94 5.95 -1.78 8.84
CA PRO A 94 5.39 -2.70 9.82
C PRO A 94 4.04 -2.25 10.36
N ASP A 95 3.89 -0.96 10.67
CA ASP A 95 2.65 -0.36 11.17
C ASP A 95 1.54 -0.39 10.12
N LEU A 96 1.85 -0.01 8.88
CA LEU A 96 0.93 -0.11 7.76
C LEU A 96 0.46 -1.54 7.54
N ASN A 97 1.36 -2.51 7.60
CA ASN A 97 1.01 -3.92 7.42
C ASN A 97 0.14 -4.42 8.58
N ARG A 98 0.46 -4.07 9.84
CA ARG A 98 -0.37 -4.41 10.99
C ARG A 98 -1.78 -3.84 10.86
N ALA A 99 -1.90 -2.56 10.51
CA ALA A 99 -3.19 -1.89 10.33
C ALA A 99 -4.01 -2.49 9.19
N PHE A 100 -3.35 -2.82 8.06
CA PHE A 100 -4.00 -3.50 6.94
C PHE A 100 -4.53 -4.88 7.34
N VAL A 101 -3.70 -5.69 8.01
CA VAL A 101 -4.08 -7.04 8.48
C VAL A 101 -5.22 -6.95 9.49
N ALA A 102 -5.20 -5.99 10.42
CA ALA A 102 -6.28 -5.77 11.37
C ALA A 102 -7.61 -5.52 10.65
N ARG A 103 -7.61 -4.69 9.60
CA ARG A 103 -8.79 -4.41 8.77
C ARG A 103 -9.28 -5.64 8.01
N VAL A 104 -8.38 -6.50 7.53
CA VAL A 104 -8.76 -7.78 6.91
C VAL A 104 -9.47 -8.68 7.91
N TYR A 105 -8.95 -8.83 9.13
CA TYR A 105 -9.59 -9.64 10.16
C TYR A 105 -10.93 -9.06 10.62
N GLU A 106 -11.05 -7.74 10.71
CA GLU A 106 -12.32 -7.08 11.00
C GLU A 106 -13.38 -7.41 9.94
N ALA A 107 -13.02 -7.27 8.66
CA ALA A 107 -13.92 -7.61 7.55
C ALA A 107 -14.35 -9.09 7.57
N LEU A 108 -13.42 -10.02 7.85
CA LEU A 108 -13.74 -11.45 7.98
C LEU A 108 -14.74 -11.71 9.11
N ARG A 109 -14.53 -11.12 10.29
CA ARG A 109 -15.46 -11.28 11.42
C ARG A 109 -16.86 -10.76 11.09
N MET A 110 -16.97 -9.67 10.33
CA MET A 110 -18.26 -9.15 9.88
C MET A 110 -18.98 -10.11 8.93
N THR A 111 -18.24 -10.84 8.09
CA THR A 111 -18.84 -11.83 7.17
C THR A 111 -19.25 -13.13 7.85
N GLU A 112 -18.57 -13.51 8.93
CA GLU A 112 -18.90 -14.71 9.73
C GLU A 112 -20.07 -14.50 10.69
N THR A 113 -20.41 -13.24 10.99
CA THR A 113 -21.52 -12.85 11.87
C THR A 113 -22.76 -12.37 11.12
N ALA A 114 -22.72 -12.40 9.78
CA ALA A 114 -23.89 -12.14 8.95
C ALA A 114 -24.84 -13.36 8.99
N PRO A 115 -26.13 -13.19 9.31
CA PRO A 115 -27.11 -14.28 9.40
C PRO A 115 -27.37 -14.98 8.06
#